data_AF-A0A7J2IRE5-F1
#
_entry.id   AF-A0A7J2IRE5-F1
#
_cell.length_a   1.000
_cell.length_b   1.000
_cell.length_c   1.000
_cell.angle_alpha   90.00
_cell.angle_beta   90.00
_cell.angle_gamma   90.00
#
_symmetry.space_group_name_H-M   'P 1'
#
loop_
_entity.id
_entity.type
_entity.pdbx_description
1 polymer ?
#
loop_
_entity_poly.entity_id
_entity_poly.type
_entity_poly.pdbx_seq_one_letter_code
_entity_poly.pdbx_strand_id
1 'polypeptide(L)'
;GKIGEDGMIVDFIDVKKYLKEIIEPLDHKLLIPVASPGVNVKIEKNKVELEQGGKRYILPKEDVCLLPLKAITCETLAKYIYDKIKSKYGNLLMKVYVSEDIGVEASYFQSPSFQSLSDQ
;
A
#
# COMPACT_ATOMS: atom_id res chain seq x y z
N GLY A 1 10.51 -6.26 16.86
CA GLY A 1 10.54 -7.73 16.80
C GLY A 1 11.54 -8.26 17.81
N LYS A 2 11.63 -9.59 17.95
CA LYS A 2 12.71 -10.24 18.71
C LYS A 2 13.91 -10.45 17.80
N ILE A 3 15.11 -10.52 18.36
CA ILE A 3 16.34 -10.83 17.63
C ILE A 3 16.40 -12.35 17.41
N GLY A 4 16.65 -12.79 16.18
CA GLY A 4 16.86 -14.19 15.80
C GLY A 4 18.24 -14.70 16.16
N GLU A 5 18.48 -16.00 15.95
CA GLU A 5 19.76 -16.66 16.25
C GLU A 5 20.93 -16.12 15.41
N ASP A 6 20.63 -15.57 14.25
CA ASP A 6 21.57 -14.88 13.35
C ASP A 6 21.87 -13.42 13.77
N GLY A 7 21.30 -12.96 14.88
CA GLY A 7 21.44 -11.60 15.37
C GLY A 7 20.57 -10.57 14.64
N MET A 8 19.70 -10.97 13.72
CA MET A 8 18.83 -10.07 12.96
C MET A 8 17.38 -10.12 13.47
N ILE A 9 16.68 -8.98 13.42
CA ILE A 9 15.23 -8.96 13.68
C ILE A 9 14.45 -9.49 12.48
N VAL A 10 14.98 -9.24 11.27
CA VAL A 10 14.45 -9.68 9.98
C VAL A 10 15.57 -9.63 8.94
N ASP A 11 15.54 -10.54 7.96
CA ASP A 11 16.42 -10.46 6.79
C ASP A 11 15.99 -9.30 5.88
N PHE A 12 16.85 -8.28 5.77
CA PHE A 12 16.61 -7.11 4.93
C PHE A 12 16.51 -7.45 3.44
N ILE A 13 17.12 -8.55 2.98
CA ILE A 13 17.02 -8.99 1.58
C ILE A 13 15.60 -9.47 1.29
N ASP A 14 15.00 -10.26 2.19
CA ASP A 14 13.61 -10.71 2.04
C ASP A 14 12.62 -9.53 2.11
N VAL A 15 12.83 -8.60 3.05
CA VAL A 15 12.00 -7.37 3.15
C VAL A 15 12.06 -6.55 1.86
N LYS A 16 13.26 -6.34 1.31
CA LYS A 16 13.43 -5.60 0.05
C LYS A 16 12.76 -6.30 -1.13
N LYS A 17 12.88 -7.63 -1.24
CA LYS A 17 12.22 -8.40 -2.31
C LYS A 17 10.70 -8.24 -2.23
N TYR A 18 10.13 -8.43 -1.04
CA TYR A 18 8.69 -8.29 -0.86
C TYR A 18 8.18 -6.86 -1.07
N LEU A 19 8.95 -5.86 -0.63
CA LEU A 19 8.63 -4.46 -0.93
C LEU A 19 8.61 -4.22 -2.44
N LYS A 20 9.56 -4.77 -3.17
CA LYS A 20 9.60 -4.68 -4.64
C LYS A 20 8.35 -5.31 -5.28
N GLU A 21 7.92 -6.48 -4.80
CA GLU A 21 6.67 -7.12 -5.27
C GLU A 21 5.42 -6.26 -5.02
N ILE A 22 5.40 -5.50 -3.91
CA ILE A 22 4.29 -4.56 -3.62
C ILE A 22 4.31 -3.38 -4.58
N ILE A 23 5.49 -2.86 -4.95
CA ILE A 23 5.65 -1.62 -5.71
C ILE A 23 5.66 -1.85 -7.23
N GLU A 24 6.18 -2.97 -7.73
CA GLU A 24 6.25 -3.26 -9.17
C GLU A 24 4.91 -3.09 -9.90
N PRO A 25 3.77 -3.55 -9.37
CA PRO A 25 2.48 -3.34 -10.03
C PRO A 25 2.01 -1.88 -10.07
N LEU A 26 2.62 -0.97 -9.31
CA LEU A 26 2.27 0.45 -9.24
C LEU A 26 3.14 1.27 -10.20
N ASP A 27 4.32 0.75 -10.55
CA ASP A 27 5.31 1.43 -11.37
C ASP A 27 4.81 1.63 -12.80
N HIS A 28 4.95 2.86 -13.33
CA HIS A 28 4.47 3.24 -14.65
C HIS A 28 2.98 2.90 -14.92
N LYS A 29 2.12 3.00 -13.91
CA LYS A 29 0.66 2.81 -14.03
C LYS A 29 -0.12 4.03 -13.56
N LEU A 30 -1.30 4.23 -14.13
CA LEU A 30 -2.32 5.07 -13.52
C LEU A 30 -2.94 4.30 -12.34
N LEU A 31 -2.75 4.82 -11.12
CA LEU A 31 -3.35 4.26 -9.92
C LEU A 31 -4.82 4.69 -9.81
N ILE A 32 -5.73 3.73 -9.70
CA ILE A 32 -7.19 3.98 -9.61
C ILE A 32 -7.70 3.52 -8.24
N PRO A 33 -8.26 4.43 -7.42
CA PRO A 33 -8.81 4.09 -6.10
C PRO A 33 -10.23 3.52 -6.23
N VAL A 34 -10.36 2.19 -6.35
CA VAL A 34 -11.66 1.55 -6.65
C VAL A 34 -12.66 1.57 -5.49
N ALA A 35 -12.22 1.95 -4.29
CA ALA A 35 -13.10 2.16 -3.14
C ALA A 35 -13.50 3.63 -2.96
N SER A 36 -13.12 4.51 -3.90
CA SER A 36 -13.48 5.93 -3.85
C SER A 36 -14.98 6.13 -4.13
N PRO A 37 -15.69 6.93 -3.32
CA PRO A 37 -17.08 7.26 -3.59
C PRO A 37 -17.24 7.92 -4.97
N GLY A 38 -18.14 7.38 -5.80
CA GLY A 38 -18.42 7.92 -7.13
C GLY A 38 -17.41 7.53 -8.21
N VAL A 39 -16.46 6.64 -7.93
CA VAL A 39 -15.64 5.96 -8.94
C VAL A 39 -16.33 4.67 -9.34
N ASN A 40 -16.72 4.56 -10.60
CA ASN A 40 -17.21 3.32 -11.19
C ASN A 40 -16.14 2.75 -12.13
N VAL A 41 -15.82 1.47 -11.95
CA VAL A 41 -14.80 0.78 -12.76
C VAL A 41 -15.39 -0.47 -13.38
N LYS A 42 -15.27 -0.59 -14.70
CA LYS A 42 -15.59 -1.80 -15.45
C LYS A 42 -14.31 -2.38 -16.02
N ILE A 43 -14.01 -3.62 -15.64
CA ILE A 43 -12.82 -4.34 -16.11
C ILE A 43 -13.23 -5.25 -17.26
N GLU A 44 -12.57 -5.10 -18.40
CA GLU A 44 -12.72 -5.99 -19.55
C GLU A 44 -11.37 -6.65 -19.87
N LYS A 45 -11.35 -7.51 -20.91
CA LYS A 45 -10.18 -8.34 -21.22
C LYS A 45 -8.90 -7.52 -21.42
N ASN A 46 -8.98 -6.44 -22.21
CA ASN A 46 -7.84 -5.62 -22.62
C ASN A 46 -7.93 -4.14 -22.19
N LYS A 47 -9.01 -3.74 -21.53
CA LYS A 47 -9.26 -2.35 -21.17
C LYS A 47 -9.94 -2.23 -19.81
N VAL A 48 -9.79 -1.06 -19.21
CA VAL A 48 -10.52 -0.62 -18.04
C VAL A 48 -11.28 0.64 -18.39
N GLU A 49 -12.58 0.65 -18.10
CA GLU A 49 -13.41 1.83 -18.20
C GLU A 49 -13.64 2.42 -16.81
N LEU A 50 -13.33 3.71 -16.65
CA LEU A 50 -13.47 4.48 -15.42
C LEU A 50 -14.48 5.60 -15.66
N GLU A 51 -15.44 5.74 -14.74
CA GLU A 51 -16.35 6.89 -14.70
C GLU A 51 -16.27 7.60 -13.35
N GLN A 52 -16.06 8.92 -13.38
CA GLN A 52 -16.03 9.77 -12.19
C GLN A 52 -16.44 11.19 -12.54
N GLY A 53 -17.37 11.78 -11.78
CA GLY A 53 -17.79 13.18 -11.95
C GLY A 53 -18.32 13.49 -13.36
N GLY A 54 -19.02 12.55 -13.98
CA GLY A 54 -19.57 12.69 -15.35
C GLY A 54 -18.53 12.56 -16.48
N LYS A 55 -17.27 12.26 -16.15
CA LYS A 55 -16.22 12.00 -17.14
C LYS A 55 -16.01 10.49 -17.27
N ARG A 56 -15.85 10.02 -18.51
CA ARG A 56 -15.58 8.62 -18.85
C ARG A 56 -14.19 8.50 -19.48
N TYR A 57 -13.40 7.57 -18.96
CA TYR A 57 -12.05 7.25 -19.43
C TYR A 57 -11.99 5.78 -19.83
N ILE A 58 -11.29 5.47 -20.91
CA ILE A 58 -11.03 4.10 -21.35
C ILE A 58 -9.53 3.96 -21.55
N LEU A 59 -8.90 3.08 -20.79
CA LEU A 59 -7.46 2.88 -20.76
C LEU A 59 -7.12 1.41 -21.03
N PRO A 60 -5.97 1.11 -21.65
CA PRO A 60 -5.46 -0.26 -21.71
C PRO A 60 -5.36 -0.84 -20.30
N LYS A 61 -5.76 -2.10 -20.14
CA LYS A 61 -5.69 -2.77 -18.83
C LYS A 61 -4.25 -2.83 -18.31
N GLU A 62 -3.29 -2.91 -19.21
CA GLU A 62 -1.88 -2.94 -18.84
C GLU A 62 -1.40 -1.61 -18.26
N ASP A 63 -2.04 -0.46 -18.53
CA ASP A 63 -1.57 0.87 -18.08
C ASP A 63 -2.16 1.30 -16.73
N VAL A 64 -3.00 0.47 -16.12
CA VAL A 64 -3.71 0.82 -14.88
C VAL A 64 -3.42 -0.14 -13.75
N CYS A 65 -3.37 0.38 -12.53
CA CYS A 65 -3.31 -0.40 -11.30
C CYS A 65 -4.49 -0.04 -10.41
N LEU A 66 -5.34 -1.04 -10.15
CA LEU A 66 -6.54 -0.86 -9.34
C LEU A 66 -6.20 -1.12 -7.87
N LEU A 67 -6.35 -0.10 -7.02
CA LEU A 67 -6.03 -0.20 -5.60
C LEU A 67 -7.31 -0.12 -4.76
N PRO A 68 -7.47 -0.97 -3.72
CA PRO A 68 -8.64 -0.98 -2.84
C PRO A 68 -8.61 0.18 -1.83
N LEU A 69 -8.40 1.40 -2.32
CA LEU A 69 -8.24 2.62 -1.55
C LEU A 69 -9.35 3.61 -1.89
N LYS A 70 -9.67 4.50 -0.95
CA LYS A 70 -10.68 5.56 -1.13
C LYS A 70 -10.13 6.78 -1.89
N ALA A 71 -8.82 6.94 -1.88
CA ALA A 71 -8.07 7.97 -2.60
C ALA A 71 -6.65 7.45 -2.83
N ILE A 72 -5.94 8.06 -3.79
CA ILE A 72 -4.51 7.85 -4.00
C ILE A 72 -3.79 9.10 -3.51
N THR A 73 -3.17 8.99 -2.34
CA THR A 73 -2.35 10.03 -1.70
C THR A 73 -1.15 9.37 -1.03
N CYS A 74 -0.10 10.12 -0.70
CA CYS A 74 1.04 9.58 0.07
C CYS A 74 0.59 8.86 1.36
N GLU A 75 -0.36 9.41 2.13
CA GLU A 75 -0.81 8.83 3.40
C GLU A 75 -1.50 7.47 3.20
N THR A 76 -2.39 7.40 2.19
CA THR A 76 -3.15 6.18 1.90
C THR A 76 -2.26 5.08 1.34
N LEU A 77 -1.26 5.45 0.51
CA LEU A 77 -0.24 4.53 0.01
C LEU A 77 0.70 4.04 1.12
N ALA A 78 1.15 4.93 2.01
CA ALA A 78 1.99 4.55 3.15
C ALA A 78 1.30 3.51 4.04
N LYS A 79 0.01 3.72 4.32
CA LYS A 79 -0.81 2.74 5.03
C LYS A 79 -0.99 1.44 4.24
N TYR A 80 -1.30 1.51 2.95
CA TYR A 80 -1.47 0.34 2.09
C TYR A 80 -0.23 -0.56 2.09
N ILE A 81 0.95 0.04 1.92
CA ILE A 81 2.24 -0.66 1.96
C ILE A 81 2.51 -1.21 3.36
N TYR A 82 2.25 -0.44 4.42
CA TYR A 82 2.38 -0.91 5.80
C TYR A 82 1.54 -2.16 6.05
N ASP A 83 0.26 -2.16 5.66
CA ASP A 83 -0.64 -3.29 5.87
C ASP A 83 -0.16 -4.54 5.13
N LYS A 84 0.36 -4.38 3.89
CA LYS A 84 0.95 -5.49 3.12
C LYS A 84 2.18 -6.07 3.82
N ILE A 85 3.14 -5.23 4.21
CA ILE A 85 4.34 -5.67 4.95
C ILE A 85 3.92 -6.36 6.26
N LYS A 86 2.95 -5.80 6.98
CA LYS A 86 2.47 -6.34 8.27
C LYS A 86 1.86 -7.73 8.08
N SER A 87 1.12 -7.94 6.99
CA SER A 87 0.52 -9.23 6.69
C SER A 87 1.55 -10.35 6.48
N LYS A 88 2.74 -10.03 5.95
CA LYS A 88 3.82 -11.01 5.76
C LYS A 88 4.70 -11.19 7.00
N TYR A 89 5.11 -10.09 7.64
CA TYR A 89 6.14 -10.13 8.70
C TYR A 89 5.57 -10.02 10.14
N GLY A 90 4.25 -9.89 10.29
CA GLY A 90 3.58 -9.86 11.59
C GLY A 90 3.95 -8.63 12.42
N ASN A 91 4.32 -8.86 13.68
CA ASN A 91 4.47 -7.83 14.71
C ASN A 91 5.82 -7.08 14.66
N LEU A 92 6.34 -6.81 13.45
CA LEU A 92 7.46 -5.88 13.30
C LEU A 92 7.00 -4.46 13.65
N LEU A 93 7.79 -3.81 14.49
CA LEU A 93 7.61 -2.40 14.79
C LEU A 93 8.28 -1.65 13.64
N MET A 94 7.45 -1.04 12.80
CA MET A 94 7.89 -0.47 11.52
C MET A 94 7.13 0.81 11.24
N LYS A 95 7.76 1.66 10.42
CA LYS A 95 7.19 2.89 9.89
C LYS A 95 7.46 2.92 8.40
N VAL A 96 6.44 3.22 7.62
CA VAL A 96 6.52 3.32 6.16
C VAL A 96 6.43 4.79 5.78
N TYR A 97 7.26 5.20 4.83
CA TYR A 97 7.32 6.54 4.27
C TYR A 97 7.02 6.47 2.78
N VAL A 98 6.23 7.42 2.27
CA VAL A 98 5.93 7.61 0.84
C VAL A 98 6.08 9.08 0.53
N SER A 99 6.80 9.39 -0.54
CA SER A 99 7.07 10.75 -0.99
C SER A 99 6.63 10.90 -2.44
N GLU A 100 5.90 11.98 -2.72
CA GLU A 100 5.49 12.38 -4.08
C GLU A 100 6.59 13.17 -4.77
N ASP A 101 7.22 14.10 -4.03
CA ASP A 101 8.31 14.95 -4.46
C ASP A 101 9.17 15.34 -3.25
N ILE A 102 10.31 15.99 -3.49
CA ILE A 102 11.22 16.48 -2.46
C ILE A 102 10.45 17.39 -1.49
N GLY A 103 10.41 16.99 -0.22
CA GLY A 103 9.72 17.74 0.84
C GLY A 103 8.22 17.46 0.95
N VAL A 104 7.64 16.65 0.06
CA VAL A 104 6.25 16.18 0.13
C VAL A 104 6.27 14.70 0.48
N GLU A 105 6.07 14.40 1.77
CA GLU A 105 6.14 13.05 2.32
C GLU A 105 4.98 12.80 3.30
N ALA A 106 4.44 11.58 3.27
CA ALA A 106 3.61 11.05 4.34
C ALA A 106 4.25 9.80 4.94
N SER A 107 3.87 9.50 6.18
CA SER A 107 4.28 8.28 6.84
C SER A 107 3.15 7.62 7.60
N TYR A 108 3.23 6.29 7.72
CA TYR A 108 2.30 5.50 8.52
C TYR A 108 3.08 4.60 9.49
N PHE A 109 2.66 4.61 10.76
CA PHE A 109 3.10 3.69 11.79
C PHE A 109 1.90 3.33 12.67
N GLN A 110 1.93 2.13 13.25
CA GLN A 110 0.95 1.74 14.25
C GLN A 110 1.67 1.38 15.54
N SER A 111 1.29 2.03 16.63
CA SER A 111 1.80 1.69 17.96
C SER A 111 1.38 0.27 18.34
N PRO A 112 2.24 -0.51 19.00
CA PRO A 112 1.81 -1.75 19.64
C PRO A 112 0.68 -1.42 20.62
N SER A 113 -0.43 -2.16 20.54
CA SER A 113 -1.46 -2.10 21.57
C SER A 113 -0.86 -2.63 22.88
N PHE A 114 -0.67 -1.74 23.85
CA PHE A 114 -0.29 -2.12 25.21
C PHE A 114 -1.52 -2.78 25.84
N GLN A 115 -1.53 -4.11 25.98
CA GLN A 115 -2.49 -4.75 26.87
C GLN A 115 -2.07 -4.37 28.30
N SER A 116 -2.89 -3.56 28.96
CA SER A 116 -2.73 -3.23 30.38
C SER A 116 -2.68 -4.52 31.19
N LEU A 117 -1.70 -4.65 32.08
CA LEU A 117 -1.57 -5.75 33.06
C LEU A 117 -2.61 -5.66 34.20
N SER A 118 -3.70 -4.93 34.01
CA SER A 118 -4.75 -4.73 35.04
C SER A 118 -5.88 -5.78 35.00
N ASP A 119 -5.81 -6.76 34.11
CA ASP A 119 -6.79 -7.87 34.03
C ASP A 119 -6.18 -9.22 34.51
N GLN A 120 -5.45 -9.19 35.63
CA GLN A 120 -5.11 -10.39 36.42
C GLN A 120 -5.54 -10.23 37.87
#